data_AF-A0A7R5L8N9-F1
#
_entry.id   AF-A0A7R5L8N9-F1
#
_cell.length_a   1.000
_cell.length_b   1.000
_cell.length_c   1.000
_cell.angle_alpha   90.00
_cell.angle_beta   90.00
_cell.angle_gamma   90.00
#
_symmetry.space_group_name_H-M   'P 1'
#
loop_
_entity.id
_entity.type
_entity.pdbx_description
1 polymer ?
#
loop_
_entity_poly.entity_id
_entity_poly.type
_entity_poly.pdbx_seq_one_letter_code
_entity_poly.pdbx_strand_id
1 'polypeptide(L)'
;MATMNKMATAMQEGEYDADRPQNKPTPPAELRAAALRAEITDAEGLGLKLEDRETVIKELKKSLKIKGEELSEANVRLSLLEKKLDSASKDADDRVEKIQTKLDETQTLLKKKEKEFEETMDALQADIDQLESEKVELKQRLNNQSKRTIEGLRGGPASGVASIVSGIAGGVGAGQVPGGGSGPVQVKDSPLLLQQIDALQLSLKHLKNENNMLKGAQMKMELASLAPLQVPRVALPRERPGEGLPTQTLFRKTTQLLETLYQLSANAKVLDMRQNKSTRSSSARLLEQTARLCALKNTIDALKDDTLREMVQQQPGAGVSTTFGTFPSSSFLKAKQEQAQGPALCGRVSFPCPPGQGQAHRLLLTPDLLQHLRQHFVA
;
A
#
# COMPACT_ATOMS: atom_id res chain seq x y z
N MET A 1 20.21 -39.34 -78.21
CA MET A 1 18.78 -39.15 -77.86
C MET A 1 18.58 -38.05 -76.80
N ALA A 2 19.32 -38.01 -75.69
CA ALA A 2 19.12 -37.00 -74.61
C ALA A 2 19.47 -35.54 -74.99
N THR A 3 20.37 -35.32 -75.95
CA THR A 3 20.79 -33.99 -76.41
C THR A 3 19.73 -33.28 -77.25
N MET A 4 18.92 -34.05 -77.98
CA MET A 4 17.92 -33.52 -78.91
C MET A 4 16.68 -33.01 -78.15
N ASN A 5 16.27 -33.69 -77.08
CA ASN A 5 15.19 -33.22 -76.21
C ASN A 5 15.54 -31.92 -75.48
N LYS A 6 16.79 -31.74 -75.03
CA LYS A 6 17.19 -30.49 -74.36
C LYS A 6 17.12 -29.28 -75.29
N MET A 7 17.52 -29.47 -76.55
CA MET A 7 17.46 -28.42 -77.55
C MET A 7 16.02 -28.07 -77.93
N ALA A 8 15.14 -29.08 -78.03
CA ALA A 8 13.72 -28.88 -78.27
C ALA A 8 13.02 -28.12 -77.12
N THR A 9 13.35 -28.43 -75.86
CA THR A 9 12.80 -27.70 -74.70
C THR A 9 13.28 -26.26 -74.66
N ALA A 10 14.57 -25.99 -74.90
CA ALA A 10 15.12 -24.64 -74.91
C ALA A 10 14.54 -23.76 -76.04
N MET A 11 14.16 -24.36 -77.18
CA MET A 11 13.45 -23.67 -78.26
C MET A 11 11.99 -23.39 -77.91
N GLN A 12 11.31 -24.33 -77.23
CA GLN A 12 9.91 -24.18 -76.84
C GLN A 12 9.70 -23.18 -75.70
N GLU A 13 10.70 -23.00 -74.83
CA GLU A 13 10.68 -22.04 -73.72
C GLU A 13 11.15 -20.62 -74.12
N GLY A 14 11.56 -20.40 -75.38
CA GLY A 14 11.95 -19.07 -75.88
C GLY A 14 13.32 -18.59 -75.36
N GLU A 15 14.10 -19.45 -74.70
CA GLU A 15 15.44 -19.13 -74.18
C GLU A 15 16.57 -19.26 -75.23
N TYR A 16 16.23 -19.62 -76.47
CA TYR A 16 17.22 -19.88 -77.53
C TYR A 16 17.95 -18.62 -78.04
N ASP A 17 17.33 -17.44 -77.90
CA ASP A 17 17.83 -16.15 -78.43
C ASP A 17 17.93 -15.07 -77.34
N ALA A 18 17.78 -15.45 -76.07
CA ALA A 18 18.17 -14.57 -74.98
C ALA A 18 19.69 -14.57 -74.94
N ASP A 19 20.32 -13.47 -75.38
CA ASP A 19 21.68 -13.11 -74.98
C ASP A 19 21.74 -13.14 -73.46
N ARG A 20 21.99 -14.33 -72.89
CA ARG A 20 22.20 -14.51 -71.46
C ARG A 20 23.40 -13.61 -71.16
N PRO A 21 23.25 -12.55 -70.36
CA PRO A 21 24.36 -11.64 -70.12
C PRO A 21 25.52 -12.50 -69.63
N GLN A 22 26.56 -12.59 -70.45
CA GLN A 22 27.79 -13.23 -70.04
C GLN A 22 28.21 -12.48 -68.78
N ASN A 23 28.12 -13.15 -67.62
CA ASN A 23 28.65 -12.67 -66.36
C ASN A 23 30.17 -12.54 -66.55
N LYS A 24 30.61 -11.46 -67.18
CA LYS A 24 31.99 -11.04 -67.20
C LYS A 24 32.36 -10.85 -65.73
N PRO A 25 33.41 -11.52 -65.23
CA PRO A 25 33.87 -11.32 -63.86
C PRO A 25 34.09 -9.82 -63.65
N THR A 26 33.43 -9.26 -62.63
CA THR A 26 33.57 -7.84 -62.30
C THR A 26 35.06 -7.52 -62.16
N PRO A 27 35.57 -6.51 -62.89
CA PRO A 27 36.98 -6.18 -62.86
C PRO A 27 37.49 -5.97 -61.42
N PRO A 28 38.70 -6.43 -61.06
CA PRO A 28 39.25 -6.26 -59.71
C PRO A 28 39.34 -4.81 -59.22
N ALA A 29 39.37 -3.83 -60.15
CA ALA A 29 39.32 -2.41 -59.82
C ALA A 29 37.92 -1.97 -59.35
N GLU A 30 36.86 -2.47 -59.98
CA GLU A 30 35.47 -2.18 -59.59
C GLU A 30 35.11 -2.85 -58.26
N LEU A 31 35.58 -4.08 -58.02
CA LEU A 31 35.42 -4.75 -56.73
C LEU A 31 36.10 -3.98 -55.58
N ARG A 32 37.31 -3.47 -55.81
CA ARG A 32 38.01 -2.61 -54.83
C ARG A 32 37.31 -1.28 -54.62
N ALA A 33 36.82 -0.64 -55.68
CA ALA A 33 36.05 0.59 -55.57
C ALA A 33 34.72 0.38 -54.82
N ALA A 34 34.04 -0.74 -55.07
CA ALA A 34 32.82 -1.11 -54.36
C ALA A 34 33.09 -1.39 -52.88
N ALA A 35 34.17 -2.10 -52.55
CA ALA A 35 34.60 -2.32 -51.16
C ALA A 35 34.91 -1.00 -50.44
N LEU A 36 35.63 -0.08 -51.09
CA LEU A 36 35.92 1.24 -50.53
C LEU A 36 34.65 2.07 -50.32
N ARG A 37 33.70 2.05 -51.27
CA ARG A 37 32.40 2.72 -51.12
C ARG A 37 31.57 2.15 -49.97
N ALA A 38 31.59 0.83 -49.80
CA ALA A 38 30.94 0.18 -48.67
C ALA A 38 31.58 0.62 -47.33
N GLU A 39 32.92 0.63 -47.25
CA GLU A 39 33.65 1.06 -46.06
C GLU A 39 33.39 2.53 -45.70
N ILE A 40 33.33 3.43 -46.69
CA ILE A 40 32.97 4.85 -46.48
C ILE A 40 31.54 4.96 -45.93
N THR A 41 30.58 4.23 -46.51
CA THR A 41 29.18 4.26 -46.06
C THR A 41 29.04 3.72 -44.63
N ASP A 42 29.77 2.66 -44.31
CA ASP A 42 29.80 2.08 -42.96
C ASP A 42 30.43 3.05 -41.95
N ALA A 43 31.50 3.75 -42.32
CA ALA A 43 32.15 4.77 -41.50
C ALA A 43 31.23 5.98 -41.25
N GLU A 44 30.50 6.46 -42.26
CA GLU A 44 29.49 7.51 -42.12
C GLU A 44 28.35 7.07 -41.19
N GLY A 45 27.88 5.83 -41.33
CA GLY A 45 26.86 5.24 -40.45
C GLY A 45 27.32 5.10 -39.00
N LEU A 46 28.61 4.82 -38.76
CA LEU A 46 29.20 4.85 -37.42
C LEU A 46 29.31 6.28 -36.88
N GLY A 47 29.61 7.27 -37.73
CA GLY A 47 29.63 8.69 -37.37
C GLY A 47 28.30 9.19 -36.82
N LEU A 48 27.20 8.90 -37.52
CA LEU A 48 25.84 9.24 -37.06
C LEU A 48 25.50 8.60 -35.71
N LYS A 49 25.84 7.33 -35.52
CA LYS A 49 25.64 6.65 -34.23
C LYS A 49 26.46 7.27 -33.11
N LEU A 50 27.65 7.77 -33.41
CA LEU A 50 28.52 8.43 -32.43
C LEU A 50 27.91 9.78 -32.02
N GLU A 51 27.42 10.56 -32.99
CA GLU A 51 26.72 11.82 -32.73
C GLU A 51 25.45 11.61 -31.88
N ASP A 52 24.64 10.60 -32.19
CA ASP A 52 23.48 10.20 -31.36
C ASP A 52 23.89 9.82 -29.92
N ARG A 53 25.04 9.17 -29.74
CA ARG A 53 25.54 8.84 -28.40
C ARG A 53 26.00 10.10 -27.68
N GLU A 54 26.61 11.06 -28.36
CA GLU A 54 27.01 12.34 -27.76
C GLU A 54 25.83 13.19 -27.34
N THR A 55 24.74 13.23 -28.11
CA THR A 55 23.52 13.95 -27.72
C THR A 55 22.90 13.32 -26.47
N VAL A 56 22.77 11.99 -26.43
CA VAL A 56 22.29 11.26 -25.25
C VAL A 56 23.19 11.52 -24.03
N ILE A 57 24.51 11.54 -24.20
CA ILE A 57 25.44 11.87 -23.10
C ILE A 57 25.22 13.31 -22.59
N LYS A 58 25.02 14.28 -23.49
CA LYS A 58 24.73 15.68 -23.10
C LYS A 58 23.43 15.78 -22.31
N GLU A 59 22.37 15.11 -22.76
CA GLU A 59 21.09 15.07 -22.07
C GLU A 59 21.17 14.38 -20.70
N LEU A 60 21.86 13.23 -20.62
CA LEU A 60 22.10 12.53 -19.37
C LEU A 60 22.89 13.38 -18.38
N LYS A 61 23.91 14.13 -18.83
CA LYS A 61 24.65 15.07 -17.98
C LYS A 61 23.75 16.19 -17.45
N LYS A 62 22.86 16.74 -18.27
CA LYS A 62 21.89 17.76 -17.86
C LYS A 62 20.91 17.20 -16.82
N SER A 63 20.36 16.02 -17.07
CA SER A 63 19.45 15.32 -16.16
C SER A 63 20.13 15.01 -14.81
N LEU A 64 21.38 14.55 -14.83
CA LEU A 64 22.15 14.27 -13.62
C LEU A 64 22.36 15.54 -12.78
N LYS A 65 22.64 16.68 -13.42
CA LYS A 65 22.79 17.95 -12.70
C LYS A 65 21.49 18.37 -12.02
N ILE A 66 20.36 18.29 -12.72
CA ILE A 66 19.03 18.60 -12.15
C ILE A 66 18.72 17.67 -10.98
N LYS A 67 18.96 16.36 -11.14
CA LYS A 67 18.76 15.38 -10.06
C LYS A 67 19.66 15.65 -8.85
N GLY A 68 20.88 16.15 -9.07
CA GLY A 68 21.77 16.58 -7.98
C GLY A 68 21.22 17.80 -7.22
N GLU A 69 20.67 18.79 -7.94
CA GLU A 69 20.04 19.96 -7.34
C GLU A 69 18.78 19.55 -6.53
N GLU A 70 17.89 18.74 -7.10
CA GLU A 70 16.72 18.18 -6.41
C GLU A 70 17.10 17.40 -5.14
N LEU A 71 18.15 16.60 -5.19
CA LEU A 71 18.64 15.83 -4.04
C LEU A 71 19.19 16.75 -2.95
N SER A 72 19.93 17.80 -3.32
CA SER A 72 20.43 18.78 -2.36
C SER A 72 19.30 19.57 -1.68
N GLU A 73 18.25 19.94 -2.43
CA GLU A 73 17.06 20.59 -1.86
C GLU A 73 16.29 19.66 -0.92
N ALA A 74 16.14 18.39 -1.29
CA ALA A 74 15.53 17.37 -0.44
C ALA A 74 16.32 17.17 0.86
N ASN A 75 17.65 17.14 0.81
CA ASN A 75 18.48 17.05 2.00
C ASN A 75 18.33 18.26 2.93
N VAL A 76 18.23 19.48 2.38
CA VAL A 76 17.96 20.68 3.20
C VAL A 76 16.59 20.59 3.87
N ARG A 77 15.55 20.14 3.14
CA ARG A 77 14.22 19.91 3.72
C ARG A 77 14.25 18.87 4.84
N LEU A 78 14.99 17.79 4.65
CA LEU A 78 15.16 16.73 5.65
C LEU A 78 15.84 17.28 6.92
N SER A 79 16.97 17.98 6.78
CA SER A 79 17.64 18.60 7.94
C SER A 79 16.79 19.64 8.66
N LEU A 80 15.90 20.35 7.97
CA LEU A 80 14.95 21.27 8.61
C LEU A 80 13.88 20.51 9.41
N LEU A 81 13.37 19.40 8.87
CA LEU A 81 12.38 18.57 9.56
C LEU A 81 12.99 17.86 10.77
N GLU A 82 14.22 17.37 10.67
CA GLU A 82 14.97 16.81 11.81
C GLU A 82 15.12 17.85 12.93
N LYS A 83 15.55 19.07 12.61
CA LYS A 83 15.64 20.16 13.60
C LYS A 83 14.29 20.49 14.24
N LYS A 84 13.21 20.48 13.46
CA LYS A 84 11.85 20.71 13.99
C LYS A 84 11.43 19.58 14.93
N LEU A 85 11.78 18.35 14.60
CA LEU A 85 11.53 17.18 15.44
C LEU A 85 12.30 17.28 16.76
N ASP A 86 13.58 17.65 16.71
CA ASP A 86 14.41 17.84 17.91
C ASP A 86 13.85 18.96 18.80
N SER A 87 13.46 20.09 18.21
CA SER A 87 12.84 21.19 18.98
C SER A 87 11.50 20.78 19.59
N ALA A 88 10.66 20.05 18.85
CA ALA A 88 9.37 19.61 19.35
C ALA A 88 9.51 18.54 20.45
N SER A 89 10.52 17.69 20.34
CA SER A 89 10.84 16.68 21.37
C SER A 89 11.29 17.36 22.65
N LYS A 90 12.20 18.34 22.55
CA LYS A 90 12.63 19.14 23.70
C LYS A 90 11.48 19.91 24.35
N ASP A 91 10.63 20.57 23.55
CA ASP A 91 9.46 21.27 24.07
C ASP A 91 8.47 20.33 24.79
N ALA A 92 8.37 19.07 24.34
CA ALA A 92 7.56 18.05 24.99
C ALA A 92 8.19 17.60 26.32
N ASP A 93 9.50 17.36 26.35
CA ASP A 93 10.24 17.01 27.57
C ASP A 93 10.12 18.12 28.63
N ASP A 94 10.32 19.38 28.24
CA ASP A 94 10.17 20.56 29.13
C ASP A 94 8.74 20.67 29.70
N ARG A 95 7.72 20.24 28.95
CA ARG A 95 6.32 20.21 29.44
C ARG A 95 6.10 19.08 30.42
N VAL A 96 6.66 17.91 30.16
CA VAL A 96 6.59 16.76 31.07
C VAL A 96 7.26 17.12 32.40
N GLU A 97 8.43 17.73 32.37
CA GLU A 97 9.14 18.19 33.57
C GLU A 97 8.27 19.17 34.38
N LYS A 98 7.70 20.19 33.72
CA LYS A 98 6.79 21.15 34.39
C LYS A 98 5.55 20.50 35.00
N ILE A 99 4.97 19.50 34.34
CA ILE A 99 3.81 18.77 34.85
C ILE A 99 4.24 17.92 36.07
N GLN A 100 5.40 17.27 36.00
CA GLN A 100 5.93 16.47 37.10
C GLN A 100 6.19 17.34 38.34
N THR A 101 6.81 18.52 38.17
CA THR A 101 7.01 19.45 39.31
C THR A 101 5.70 19.85 39.96
N LYS A 102 4.67 20.21 39.16
CA LYS A 102 3.33 20.56 39.68
C LYS A 102 2.66 19.39 40.40
N LEU A 103 2.86 18.17 39.90
CA LEU A 103 2.33 16.96 40.53
C LEU A 103 2.97 16.75 41.91
N ASP A 104 4.29 16.88 42.01
CA ASP A 104 5.03 16.71 43.25
C ASP A 104 4.68 17.80 44.29
N GLU A 105 4.54 19.06 43.85
CA GLU A 105 4.05 20.17 44.68
C GLU A 105 2.62 19.91 45.19
N THR A 106 1.73 19.38 44.34
CA THR A 106 0.35 19.08 44.74
C THR A 106 0.29 17.91 45.71
N GLN A 107 1.09 16.87 45.51
CA GLN A 107 1.18 15.72 46.41
C GLN A 107 1.73 16.10 47.79
N THR A 108 2.75 16.96 47.84
CA THR A 108 3.30 17.45 49.11
C THR A 108 2.28 18.30 49.86
N LEU A 109 1.53 19.16 49.16
CA LEU A 109 0.46 19.95 49.76
C LEU A 109 -0.68 19.07 50.29
N LEU A 110 -1.06 18.02 49.54
CA LEU A 110 -2.07 17.06 49.96
C LEU A 110 -1.65 16.33 51.24
N LYS A 111 -0.43 15.79 51.30
CA LYS A 111 0.10 15.11 52.50
C LYS A 111 0.14 16.03 53.72
N LYS A 112 0.51 17.31 53.51
CA LYS A 112 0.49 18.29 54.59
C LYS A 112 -0.93 18.51 55.11
N LYS A 113 -1.92 18.59 54.22
CA LYS A 113 -3.34 18.74 54.60
C LYS A 113 -3.87 17.51 55.31
N GLU A 114 -3.54 16.31 54.85
CA GLU A 114 -3.88 15.05 55.53
C GLU A 114 -3.35 15.05 56.97
N LYS A 115 -2.07 15.45 57.16
CA LYS A 115 -1.48 15.57 58.49
C LYS A 115 -2.17 16.61 59.37
N GLU A 116 -2.48 17.79 58.82
CA GLU A 116 -3.22 18.85 59.55
C GLU A 116 -4.61 18.37 59.98
N PHE A 117 -5.31 17.58 59.15
CA PHE A 117 -6.59 16.98 59.50
C PHE A 117 -6.45 15.92 60.61
N GLU A 118 -5.44 15.06 60.53
CA GLU A 118 -5.17 14.03 61.54
C GLU A 118 -4.84 14.66 62.91
N GLU A 119 -3.96 15.67 62.94
CA GLU A 119 -3.65 16.43 64.15
C GLU A 119 -4.89 17.12 64.75
N THR A 120 -5.79 17.63 63.91
CA THR A 120 -7.05 18.23 64.36
C THR A 120 -8.02 17.18 64.90
N MET A 121 -8.09 16.01 64.27
CA MET A 121 -8.94 14.89 64.73
C MET A 121 -8.46 14.37 66.09
N ASP A 122 -7.15 14.23 66.29
CA ASP A 122 -6.56 13.83 67.57
C ASP A 122 -6.84 14.85 68.67
N ALA A 123 -6.73 16.15 68.37
CA ALA A 123 -7.05 17.21 69.31
C ALA A 123 -8.53 17.18 69.73
N LEU A 124 -9.45 17.01 68.78
CA LEU A 124 -10.88 16.88 69.07
C LEU A 124 -11.19 15.62 69.90
N GLN A 125 -10.51 14.51 69.63
CA GLN A 125 -10.68 13.28 70.41
C GLN A 125 -10.19 13.46 71.84
N ALA A 126 -9.05 14.15 72.05
CA ALA A 126 -8.55 14.48 73.38
C ALA A 126 -9.55 15.37 74.16
N ASP A 127 -10.16 16.37 73.50
CA ASP A 127 -11.20 17.20 74.11
C ASP A 127 -12.45 16.39 74.49
N ILE A 128 -12.87 15.42 73.66
CA ILE A 128 -13.98 14.49 73.98
C ILE A 128 -13.65 13.70 75.23
N ASP A 129 -12.48 13.07 75.29
CA ASP A 129 -12.07 12.24 76.43
C ASP A 129 -11.97 13.08 77.71
N GLN A 130 -11.46 14.31 77.62
CA GLN A 130 -11.42 15.25 78.73
C GLN A 130 -12.84 15.59 79.22
N LEU A 131 -13.75 15.97 78.33
CA LEU A 131 -15.14 16.26 78.69
C LEU A 131 -15.86 15.06 79.29
N GLU A 132 -15.57 13.84 78.83
CA GLU A 132 -16.10 12.61 79.42
C GLU A 132 -15.58 12.40 80.84
N SER A 133 -14.29 12.67 81.09
CA SER A 133 -13.69 12.59 82.42
C SER A 133 -14.29 13.63 83.38
N GLU A 134 -14.46 14.87 82.94
CA GLU A 134 -15.09 15.95 83.71
C GLU A 134 -16.55 15.61 84.02
N LYS A 135 -17.29 15.07 83.05
CA LYS A 135 -18.66 14.58 83.23
C LYS A 135 -18.73 13.46 84.26
N VAL A 136 -17.80 12.51 84.26
CA VAL A 136 -17.72 11.44 85.26
C VAL A 136 -17.39 12.01 86.63
N GLU A 137 -16.44 12.95 86.72
CA GLU A 137 -16.06 13.60 87.97
C GLU A 137 -17.21 14.41 88.57
N LEU A 138 -17.92 15.20 87.76
CA LEU A 138 -19.10 15.95 88.18
C LEU A 138 -20.22 15.02 88.65
N LYS A 139 -20.46 13.90 87.97
CA LYS A 139 -21.39 12.86 88.45
C LYS A 139 -20.96 12.30 89.81
N GLN A 140 -19.67 12.05 90.01
CA GLN A 140 -19.14 11.57 91.28
C GLN A 140 -19.25 12.62 92.39
N ARG A 141 -18.95 13.89 92.10
CA ARG A 141 -19.13 15.02 93.03
C ARG A 141 -20.60 15.21 93.41
N LEU A 142 -21.52 15.11 92.46
CA LEU A 142 -22.97 15.17 92.72
C LEU A 142 -23.42 14.01 93.60
N ASN A 143 -22.95 12.79 93.33
CA ASN A 143 -23.24 11.61 94.16
C ASN A 143 -22.66 11.75 95.59
N ASN A 144 -21.50 12.39 95.73
CA ASN A 144 -20.88 12.64 97.03
C ASN A 144 -21.52 13.82 97.79
N GLN A 145 -21.98 14.87 97.11
CA GLN A 145 -22.78 15.95 97.69
C GLN A 145 -24.16 15.45 98.12
N SER A 146 -24.79 14.57 97.33
CA SER A 146 -26.02 13.86 97.70
C SER A 146 -25.88 13.03 98.99
N LYS A 147 -24.65 12.70 99.43
CA LYS A 147 -24.39 12.04 100.72
C LYS A 147 -24.11 13.00 101.88
N ARG A 148 -23.88 14.30 101.64
CA ARG A 148 -23.70 15.35 102.67
C ARG A 148 -24.94 16.21 102.91
N THR A 149 -26.01 16.01 102.14
CA THR A 149 -27.28 16.71 102.35
C THR A 149 -28.44 15.77 102.01
N ILE A 150 -28.69 14.79 102.89
CA ILE A 150 -29.99 14.11 102.98
C ILE A 150 -30.33 13.95 104.47
N GLU A 151 -31.01 14.95 105.00
CA GLU A 151 -32.32 14.74 105.62
C GLU A 151 -33.30 15.58 104.78
N GLY A 152 -34.28 14.94 104.14
CA GLY A 152 -35.41 15.63 103.52
C GLY A 152 -35.63 15.47 102.00
N LEU A 153 -36.49 14.50 101.67
CA LEU A 153 -37.55 14.54 100.62
C LEU A 153 -37.23 14.21 99.14
N ARG A 154 -37.61 12.97 98.80
CA ARG A 154 -38.44 12.53 97.65
C ARG A 154 -38.30 13.24 96.29
N GLY A 155 -37.80 12.48 95.30
CA GLY A 155 -38.66 12.00 94.20
C GLY A 155 -38.36 12.47 92.77
N GLY A 156 -37.94 11.53 91.92
CA GLY A 156 -38.32 11.46 90.49
C GLY A 156 -37.37 12.10 89.45
N PRO A 157 -37.27 11.57 88.20
CA PRO A 157 -35.97 11.33 87.57
C PRO A 157 -35.68 12.09 86.25
N ALA A 158 -34.42 11.90 85.82
CA ALA A 158 -33.90 11.81 84.45
C ALA A 158 -33.77 13.08 83.60
N SER A 159 -32.52 13.55 83.56
CA SER A 159 -31.91 14.26 82.44
C SER A 159 -31.76 13.32 81.23
N GLY A 160 -32.12 13.80 80.04
CA GLY A 160 -31.75 13.23 78.75
C GLY A 160 -31.23 14.35 77.85
N VAL A 161 -29.92 14.37 77.63
CA VAL A 161 -29.25 15.29 76.70
C VAL A 161 -29.24 14.67 75.29
N ALA A 162 -29.65 15.50 74.32
CA ALA A 162 -29.34 15.56 72.89
C ALA A 162 -29.15 14.26 72.07
N SER A 163 -29.85 14.20 70.92
CA SER A 163 -29.27 13.66 69.70
C SER A 163 -29.89 14.34 68.48
N ILE A 164 -28.98 14.83 67.66
CA ILE A 164 -29.15 15.46 66.36
C ILE A 164 -29.12 14.29 65.37
N VAL A 165 -30.18 14.07 64.60
CA VAL A 165 -30.16 13.15 63.46
C VAL A 165 -30.68 13.88 62.23
N SER A 166 -29.76 13.98 61.27
CA SER A 166 -29.94 14.37 59.89
C SER A 166 -30.95 13.45 59.19
N GLY A 167 -31.84 14.02 58.37
CA GLY A 167 -32.81 13.24 57.61
C GLY A 167 -33.80 14.07 56.79
N ILE A 168 -33.28 14.76 55.76
CA ILE A 168 -33.88 15.04 54.44
C ILE A 168 -35.41 14.90 54.32
N ALA A 169 -36.12 16.01 54.11
CA ALA A 169 -37.05 16.20 52.99
C ALA A 169 -37.71 17.59 53.03
N GLY A 170 -37.54 18.36 51.94
CA GLY A 170 -38.62 19.21 51.42
C GLY A 170 -38.74 20.64 51.93
N GLY A 171 -38.17 21.57 51.16
CA GLY A 171 -38.97 22.65 50.57
C GLY A 171 -39.09 23.97 51.33
N VAL A 172 -38.72 25.03 50.58
CA VAL A 172 -39.17 26.43 50.64
C VAL A 172 -38.75 27.29 51.85
N GLY A 173 -38.03 28.37 51.55
CA GLY A 173 -37.78 29.44 52.52
C GLY A 173 -36.74 30.44 52.04
N ALA A 174 -37.22 31.50 51.38
CA ALA A 174 -36.43 32.67 51.03
C ALA A 174 -35.85 33.36 52.29
N GLY A 175 -34.62 33.87 52.18
CA GLY A 175 -34.00 34.71 53.20
C GLY A 175 -32.68 35.32 52.72
N GLN A 176 -32.73 36.60 52.34
CA GLN A 176 -31.58 37.53 52.40
C GLN A 176 -30.98 37.48 53.82
N VAL A 177 -29.71 37.74 54.12
CA VAL A 177 -28.90 38.97 53.90
C VAL A 177 -27.38 38.66 54.18
N PRO A 178 -26.42 39.62 54.17
CA PRO A 178 -25.17 39.55 53.42
C PRO A 178 -23.92 39.21 54.27
N GLY A 179 -22.82 38.83 53.64
CA GLY A 179 -21.53 38.72 54.33
C GLY A 179 -20.41 38.26 53.42
N GLY A 180 -19.47 39.15 53.14
CA GLY A 180 -18.35 38.93 52.24
C GLY A 180 -17.38 37.84 52.70
N GLY A 181 -16.80 37.18 51.71
CA GLY A 181 -15.71 36.23 51.86
C GLY A 181 -15.23 35.79 50.49
N SER A 182 -14.35 36.59 49.87
CA SER A 182 -13.57 36.19 48.70
C SER A 182 -12.60 35.08 49.08
N GLY A 183 -13.05 33.83 49.03
CA GLY A 183 -12.19 32.67 48.86
C GLY A 183 -12.22 32.25 47.38
N PRO A 184 -11.10 31.81 46.79
CA PRO A 184 -11.12 31.27 45.44
C PRO A 184 -11.99 30.02 45.46
N VAL A 185 -13.17 30.12 44.85
CA VAL A 185 -14.01 28.97 44.54
C VAL A 185 -13.17 28.08 43.62
N GLN A 186 -12.57 27.03 44.17
CA GLN A 186 -12.00 25.97 43.36
C GLN A 186 -13.16 25.23 42.72
N VAL A 187 -13.54 25.69 41.52
CA VAL A 187 -14.35 24.94 40.59
C VAL A 187 -13.51 23.72 40.21
N LYS A 188 -13.71 22.59 40.90
CA LYS A 188 -13.32 21.29 40.35
C LYS A 188 -14.13 21.14 39.07
N ASP A 189 -13.51 21.37 37.92
CA ASP A 189 -14.11 21.06 36.63
C ASP A 189 -14.59 19.61 36.70
N SER A 190 -15.91 19.42 36.62
CA SER A 190 -16.51 18.10 36.73
C SER A 190 -15.88 17.20 35.66
N PRO A 191 -15.29 16.04 36.00
CA PRO A 191 -14.71 15.12 35.02
C PRO A 191 -15.68 14.76 33.89
N LEU A 192 -16.97 14.76 34.20
CA LEU A 192 -18.06 14.55 33.24
C LEU A 192 -18.16 15.70 32.21
N LEU A 193 -17.90 16.94 32.63
CA LEU A 193 -17.89 18.11 31.75
C LEU A 193 -16.71 18.08 30.79
N LEU A 194 -15.52 17.69 31.25
CA LEU A 194 -14.35 17.52 30.38
C LEU A 194 -14.59 16.43 29.34
N GLN A 195 -15.14 15.28 29.74
CA GLN A 195 -15.52 14.22 28.82
C GLN A 195 -16.58 14.68 27.79
N GLN A 196 -17.53 15.51 28.22
CA GLN A 196 -18.53 16.10 27.33
C GLN A 196 -17.89 17.07 26.33
N ILE A 197 -16.94 17.90 26.78
CA ILE A 197 -16.18 18.81 25.91
C ILE A 197 -15.41 18.01 24.85
N ASP A 198 -14.74 16.92 25.23
CA ASP A 198 -13.98 16.08 24.29
C ASP A 198 -14.90 15.41 23.26
N ALA A 199 -16.05 14.88 23.69
CA ALA A 199 -17.04 14.29 22.79
C ALA A 199 -17.63 15.31 21.80
N LEU A 200 -17.90 16.54 22.27
CA LEU A 200 -18.37 17.64 21.42
C LEU A 200 -17.28 18.10 20.45
N GLN A 201 -16.02 18.18 20.89
CA GLN A 201 -14.89 18.49 20.00
C GLN A 201 -14.72 17.44 18.90
N LEU A 202 -14.88 16.15 19.22
CA LEU A 202 -14.84 15.07 18.23
C LEU A 202 -16.00 15.19 17.23
N SER A 203 -17.20 15.49 17.71
CA SER A 203 -18.39 15.71 16.89
C SER A 203 -18.21 16.91 15.95
N LEU A 204 -17.65 18.02 16.45
CA LEU A 204 -17.32 19.19 15.64
C LEU A 204 -16.25 18.88 14.59
N LYS A 205 -15.23 18.09 14.92
CA LYS A 205 -14.23 17.62 13.94
C LYS A 205 -14.89 16.77 12.85
N HIS A 206 -15.79 15.86 13.22
CA HIS A 206 -16.54 15.05 12.27
C HIS A 206 -17.39 15.92 11.32
N LEU A 207 -18.19 16.83 11.86
CA LEU A 207 -19.01 17.76 11.07
C LEU A 207 -18.16 18.67 10.18
N LYS A 208 -17.02 19.15 10.69
CA LYS A 208 -16.07 19.94 9.89
C LYS A 208 -15.51 19.13 8.71
N ASN A 209 -15.14 17.86 8.95
CA ASN A 209 -14.64 16.99 7.90
C ASN A 209 -15.73 16.69 6.85
N GLU A 210 -16.96 16.44 7.28
CA GLU A 210 -18.10 16.23 6.37
C GLU A 210 -18.39 17.50 5.55
N ASN A 211 -18.38 18.67 6.19
CA ASN A 211 -18.56 19.94 5.51
C ASN A 211 -17.45 20.21 4.49
N ASN A 212 -16.20 19.90 4.82
CA ASN A 212 -15.07 19.99 3.89
C ASN A 212 -15.21 19.01 2.72
N MET A 213 -15.65 17.78 2.99
CA MET A 213 -15.92 16.78 1.96
C MET A 213 -17.01 17.23 1.00
N LEU A 214 -18.11 17.79 1.52
CA LEU A 214 -19.22 18.30 0.71
C LEU A 214 -18.81 19.53 -0.11
N LYS A 215 -18.11 20.49 0.50
CA LYS A 215 -17.56 21.66 -0.20
C LYS A 215 -16.56 21.27 -1.29
N GLY A 216 -15.74 20.25 -1.04
CA GLY A 216 -14.77 19.72 -1.99
C GLY A 216 -15.33 18.69 -2.97
N ALA A 217 -16.63 18.35 -2.91
CA ALA A 217 -17.20 17.25 -3.68
C ALA A 217 -17.11 17.49 -5.20
N GLN A 218 -17.41 18.71 -5.65
CA GLN A 218 -17.32 19.08 -7.06
C GLN A 218 -15.87 18.97 -7.57
N MET A 219 -14.92 19.58 -6.85
CA MET A 219 -13.50 19.51 -7.23
C MET A 219 -12.97 18.07 -7.24
N LYS A 220 -13.41 17.24 -6.28
CA LYS A 220 -13.07 15.81 -6.25
C LYS A 220 -13.66 15.06 -7.45
N MET A 221 -14.89 15.39 -7.85
CA MET A 221 -15.56 14.78 -9.01
C MET A 221 -14.86 15.17 -10.32
N GLU A 222 -14.53 16.45 -10.49
CA GLU A 222 -13.79 16.95 -11.66
C GLU A 222 -12.42 16.26 -11.76
N LEU A 223 -11.68 16.15 -10.66
CA LEU A 223 -10.40 15.43 -10.64
C LEU A 223 -10.57 13.94 -10.93
N ALA A 224 -11.61 13.29 -10.38
CA ALA A 224 -11.89 11.87 -10.59
C ALA A 224 -12.41 11.56 -12.00
N SER A 225 -12.93 12.56 -12.73
CA SER A 225 -13.35 12.42 -14.12
C SER A 225 -12.17 12.29 -15.09
N LEU A 226 -10.97 12.71 -14.66
CA LEU A 226 -9.74 12.57 -15.43
C LEU A 226 -9.22 11.13 -15.34
N ALA A 227 -8.64 10.63 -16.44
CA ALA A 227 -8.05 9.31 -16.47
C ALA A 227 -6.86 9.21 -15.47
N PRO A 228 -6.78 8.16 -14.64
CA PRO A 228 -5.70 8.00 -13.68
C PRO A 228 -4.36 7.80 -14.39
N LEU A 229 -3.36 8.58 -14.01
CA LEU A 229 -2.01 8.49 -14.56
C LEU A 229 -1.26 7.31 -13.91
N GLN A 230 -1.14 6.21 -14.64
CA GLN A 230 -0.28 5.09 -14.25
C GLN A 230 1.08 5.26 -14.93
N VAL A 231 2.12 5.55 -14.13
CA VAL A 231 3.49 5.62 -14.64
C VAL A 231 4.05 4.20 -14.76
N PRO A 232 4.50 3.77 -15.96
CA PRO A 232 5.19 2.50 -16.11
C PRO A 232 6.43 2.48 -15.20
N ARG A 233 6.68 1.37 -14.50
CA ARG A 233 7.95 1.19 -13.79
C ARG A 233 9.07 1.11 -14.81
N VAL A 234 9.79 2.21 -15.01
CA VAL A 234 11.06 2.24 -15.73
C VAL A 234 12.10 1.65 -14.79
N ALA A 235 12.41 0.37 -14.96
CA ALA A 235 13.47 -0.25 -14.18
C ALA A 235 14.80 0.46 -14.49
N LEU A 236 15.41 1.05 -13.47
CA LEU A 236 16.80 1.49 -13.55
C LEU A 236 17.67 0.24 -13.78
N PRO A 237 18.75 0.31 -14.59
CA PRO A 237 19.60 -0.85 -14.93
C PRO A 237 20.23 -1.61 -13.73
N ARG A 238 20.02 -1.14 -12.49
CA ARG A 238 20.62 -1.64 -11.27
C ARG A 238 19.65 -2.26 -10.27
N GLU A 239 18.34 -2.23 -10.52
CA GLU A 239 17.40 -2.99 -9.70
C GLU A 239 17.45 -4.47 -10.14
N ARG A 240 18.18 -5.28 -9.37
CA ARG A 240 17.97 -6.73 -9.42
C ARG A 240 16.49 -6.98 -9.12
N PRO A 241 15.77 -7.75 -9.95
CA PRO A 241 14.39 -8.14 -9.65
C PRO A 241 14.37 -8.76 -8.25
N GLY A 242 13.47 -8.26 -7.40
CA GLY A 242 13.31 -8.70 -6.01
C GLY A 242 13.43 -10.22 -5.90
N GLU A 243 14.43 -10.64 -5.14
CA GLU A 243 14.75 -12.04 -4.87
C GLU A 243 13.55 -12.67 -4.15
N GLY A 244 12.98 -13.74 -4.73
CA GLY A 244 11.98 -14.57 -4.04
C GLY A 244 10.51 -14.45 -4.48
N LEU A 245 10.18 -13.75 -5.56
CA LEU A 245 8.81 -13.82 -6.09
C LEU A 245 8.48 -15.25 -6.59
N PRO A 246 7.34 -15.87 -6.22
CA PRO A 246 6.93 -17.19 -6.72
C PRO A 246 6.94 -17.27 -8.25
N THR A 247 6.68 -16.14 -8.93
CA THR A 247 6.84 -15.95 -10.37
C THR A 247 8.24 -16.31 -10.89
N GLN A 248 9.32 -16.00 -10.16
CA GLN A 248 10.68 -16.34 -10.56
C GLN A 248 10.94 -17.85 -10.48
N THR A 249 10.41 -18.51 -9.45
CA THR A 249 10.52 -19.97 -9.29
C THR A 249 9.77 -20.69 -10.41
N LEU A 250 8.55 -20.23 -10.72
CA LEU A 250 7.76 -20.74 -11.85
C LEU A 250 8.47 -20.51 -13.18
N PHE A 251 9.09 -19.34 -13.36
CA PHE A 251 9.87 -19.03 -14.56
C PHE A 251 11.07 -19.97 -14.71
N ARG A 252 11.86 -20.19 -13.65
CA ARG A 252 12.99 -21.14 -13.67
C ARG A 252 12.53 -22.56 -14.02
N LYS A 253 11.44 -23.04 -13.39
CA LYS A 253 10.84 -24.35 -13.71
C LYS A 253 10.41 -24.42 -15.18
N THR A 254 9.76 -23.38 -15.69
CA THR A 254 9.32 -23.30 -17.09
C THR A 254 10.50 -23.39 -18.06
N THR A 255 11.56 -22.61 -17.82
CA THR A 255 12.76 -22.62 -18.65
C THR A 255 13.46 -23.98 -18.63
N GLN A 256 13.58 -24.60 -17.46
CA GLN A 256 14.18 -25.93 -17.33
C GLN A 256 13.36 -27.00 -18.07
N LEU A 257 12.03 -27.00 -17.91
CA LEU A 257 11.16 -27.93 -18.65
C LEU A 257 11.27 -27.70 -20.16
N LEU A 258 11.29 -26.45 -20.60
CA LEU A 258 11.43 -26.10 -22.01
C LEU A 258 12.76 -26.60 -22.58
N GLU A 259 13.87 -26.44 -21.84
CA GLU A 259 15.18 -26.96 -22.23
C GLU A 259 15.17 -28.49 -22.34
N THR A 260 14.56 -29.19 -21.38
CA THR A 260 14.43 -30.65 -21.46
C THR A 260 13.58 -31.12 -22.65
N LEU A 261 12.51 -30.38 -22.97
CA LEU A 261 11.67 -30.64 -24.14
C LEU A 261 12.44 -30.43 -25.44
N TYR A 262 13.19 -29.33 -25.56
CA TYR A 262 14.03 -29.08 -26.73
C TYR A 262 15.09 -30.14 -26.91
N GLN A 263 15.74 -30.58 -25.82
CA GLN A 263 16.71 -31.66 -25.87
C GLN A 263 16.06 -32.97 -26.31
N LEU A 264 14.84 -33.28 -25.84
CA LEU A 264 14.11 -34.48 -26.26
C LEU A 264 13.65 -34.41 -27.72
N SER A 265 13.14 -33.26 -28.18
CA SER A 265 12.69 -33.10 -29.56
C SER A 265 13.85 -33.12 -30.55
N ALA A 266 15.01 -32.59 -30.18
CA ALA A 266 16.21 -32.58 -31.02
C ALA A 266 16.91 -33.95 -31.07
N ASN A 267 16.78 -34.78 -30.02
CA ASN A 267 17.45 -36.08 -29.92
C ASN A 267 16.50 -37.28 -30.12
N ALA A 268 15.37 -37.09 -30.80
CA ALA A 268 14.47 -38.20 -31.14
C ALA A 268 15.15 -39.17 -32.11
N LYS A 269 15.53 -40.36 -31.64
CA LYS A 269 16.18 -41.41 -32.44
C LYS A 269 15.31 -42.66 -32.50
N VAL A 270 15.25 -43.28 -33.67
CA VAL A 270 14.62 -44.58 -33.86
C VAL A 270 15.40 -45.63 -33.06
N LEU A 271 14.68 -46.50 -32.35
CA LEU A 271 15.28 -47.56 -31.54
C LEU A 271 15.91 -48.64 -32.45
N ASP A 272 17.19 -48.94 -32.21
CA ASP A 272 17.89 -50.00 -32.92
C ASP A 272 17.49 -51.38 -32.37
N MET A 273 16.85 -52.19 -33.23
CA MET A 273 16.38 -53.54 -32.92
C MET A 273 17.50 -54.58 -32.91
N ARG A 274 18.71 -54.23 -33.36
CA ARG A 274 19.84 -55.16 -33.54
C ARG A 274 20.78 -55.22 -32.34
N GLN A 275 20.59 -54.35 -31.34
CA GLN A 275 21.50 -54.25 -30.20
C GLN A 275 21.26 -55.33 -29.15
N ASN A 276 22.06 -56.39 -29.20
CA ASN A 276 22.09 -57.49 -28.22
C ASN A 276 22.88 -57.16 -26.92
N LYS A 277 23.30 -55.89 -26.73
CA LYS A 277 24.16 -55.45 -25.61
C LYS A 277 23.41 -54.86 -24.41
N SER A 278 22.07 -54.89 -24.42
CA SER A 278 21.26 -54.28 -23.37
C SER A 278 20.30 -55.26 -22.74
N THR A 279 20.26 -55.23 -21.42
CA THR A 279 19.42 -56.08 -20.58
C THR A 279 17.91 -55.81 -20.74
N ARG A 280 17.51 -54.76 -21.47
CA ARG A 280 16.10 -54.35 -21.65
C ARG A 280 15.63 -54.61 -23.07
N SER A 281 14.42 -55.13 -23.22
CA SER A 281 13.79 -55.33 -24.54
C SER A 281 13.55 -54.00 -25.27
N SER A 282 13.52 -54.04 -26.61
CA SER A 282 13.20 -52.88 -27.44
C SER A 282 11.82 -52.29 -27.11
N SER A 283 10.85 -53.15 -26.78
CA SER A 283 9.52 -52.75 -26.31
C SER A 283 9.58 -52.01 -24.96
N ALA A 284 10.40 -52.47 -24.01
CA ALA A 284 10.57 -51.79 -22.72
C ALA A 284 11.21 -50.41 -22.86
N ARG A 285 12.18 -50.25 -23.78
CA ARG A 285 12.80 -48.94 -24.08
C ARG A 285 11.83 -47.95 -24.72
N LEU A 286 10.98 -48.42 -25.63
CA LEU A 286 9.93 -47.60 -26.24
C LEU A 286 8.91 -47.17 -25.17
N LEU A 287 8.50 -48.10 -24.30
CA LEU A 287 7.61 -47.81 -23.19
C LEU A 287 8.22 -46.79 -22.21
N GLU A 288 9.53 -46.87 -21.93
CA GLU A 288 10.24 -45.90 -21.09
C GLU A 288 10.26 -44.50 -21.71
N GLN A 289 10.44 -44.38 -23.03
CA GLN A 289 10.34 -43.10 -23.73
C GLN A 289 8.91 -42.52 -23.66
N THR A 290 7.90 -43.35 -23.88
CA THR A 290 6.49 -42.94 -23.76
C THR A 290 6.15 -42.52 -22.33
N ALA A 291 6.56 -43.30 -21.33
CA ALA A 291 6.35 -42.98 -19.91
C ALA A 291 7.02 -41.66 -19.53
N ARG A 292 8.24 -41.39 -20.03
CA ARG A 292 8.93 -40.12 -19.84
C ARG A 292 8.16 -38.94 -20.45
N LEU A 293 7.61 -39.10 -21.66
CA LEU A 293 6.78 -38.06 -22.29
C LEU A 293 5.48 -37.82 -21.52
N CYS A 294 4.82 -38.88 -21.04
CA CYS A 294 3.63 -38.76 -20.19
C CYS A 294 3.94 -38.04 -18.87
N ALA A 295 5.07 -38.36 -18.24
CA ALA A 295 5.51 -37.67 -17.02
C ALA A 295 5.77 -36.17 -17.29
N LEU A 296 6.45 -35.83 -18.40
CA LEU A 296 6.65 -34.43 -18.79
C LEU A 296 5.34 -33.71 -19.07
N LYS A 297 4.38 -34.35 -19.73
CA LYS A 297 3.05 -33.77 -19.96
C LYS A 297 2.37 -33.42 -18.63
N ASN A 298 2.35 -34.36 -17.68
CA ASN A 298 1.72 -34.14 -16.38
C ASN A 298 2.38 -33.00 -15.59
N THR A 299 3.71 -32.87 -15.67
CA THR A 299 4.42 -31.76 -15.01
C THR A 299 4.15 -30.42 -15.68
N ILE A 300 3.99 -30.38 -17.01
CA ILE A 300 3.58 -29.17 -17.74
C ILE A 300 2.16 -28.75 -17.36
N ASP A 301 1.23 -29.71 -17.30
CA ASP A 301 -0.17 -29.44 -16.92
C ASP A 301 -0.25 -28.86 -15.49
N ALA A 302 0.48 -29.45 -14.55
CA ALA A 302 0.58 -28.90 -13.18
C ALA A 302 1.22 -27.51 -13.14
N LEU A 303 2.30 -27.29 -13.92
CA LEU A 303 2.96 -25.98 -13.99
C LEU A 303 2.07 -24.90 -14.61
N LYS A 304 1.24 -25.28 -15.60
CA LYS A 304 0.26 -24.40 -16.23
C LYS A 304 -0.78 -23.94 -15.21
N ASP A 305 -1.29 -24.86 -14.38
CA ASP A 305 -2.26 -24.56 -13.34
C ASP A 305 -1.67 -23.66 -12.25
N ASP A 306 -0.44 -23.93 -11.81
CA ASP A 306 0.27 -23.07 -10.84
C ASP A 306 0.55 -21.67 -11.42
N THR A 307 0.93 -21.59 -12.70
CA THR A 307 1.13 -20.31 -13.38
C THR A 307 -0.17 -19.51 -13.48
N LEU A 308 -1.28 -20.18 -13.81
CA LEU A 308 -2.60 -19.54 -13.84
C LEU A 308 -2.99 -19.02 -12.45
N ARG A 309 -2.76 -19.82 -11.41
CA ARG A 309 -3.04 -19.42 -10.02
C ARG A 309 -2.24 -18.18 -9.62
N GLU A 310 -0.94 -18.16 -9.91
CA GLU A 310 -0.07 -17.02 -9.64
C GLU A 310 -0.52 -15.77 -10.41
N MET A 311 -0.84 -15.89 -11.71
CA MET A 311 -1.34 -14.76 -12.51
C MET A 311 -2.60 -14.13 -11.91
N VAL A 312 -3.51 -14.96 -11.37
CA VAL A 312 -4.75 -14.48 -10.73
C VAL A 312 -4.45 -13.74 -9.42
N GLN A 313 -3.45 -14.18 -8.66
CA GLN A 313 -3.06 -13.53 -7.40
C GLN A 313 -2.35 -12.19 -7.62
N GLN A 314 -1.58 -12.07 -8.71
CA GLN A 314 -0.85 -10.84 -9.05
C GLN A 314 -1.75 -9.72 -9.58
N GLN A 315 -2.91 -10.05 -10.17
CA GLN A 315 -3.81 -9.06 -10.76
C GLN A 315 -5.00 -8.75 -9.83
N PRO A 316 -5.13 -7.51 -9.32
CA PRO A 316 -6.29 -7.11 -8.54
C PRO A 316 -7.59 -7.34 -9.32
N GLY A 317 -8.56 -8.04 -8.70
CA GLY A 317 -9.86 -8.32 -9.31
C GLY A 317 -9.89 -9.49 -10.32
N ALA A 318 -8.76 -10.17 -10.56
CA ALA A 318 -8.71 -11.33 -11.46
C ALA A 318 -9.29 -12.62 -10.86
N GLY A 319 -9.45 -12.68 -9.53
CA GLY A 319 -9.92 -13.86 -8.81
C GLY A 319 -11.31 -13.70 -8.19
N VAL A 320 -11.96 -14.83 -7.92
CA VAL A 320 -13.21 -14.90 -7.13
C VAL A 320 -12.87 -15.11 -5.65
N SER A 321 -13.52 -14.36 -4.75
CA SER A 321 -13.35 -14.55 -3.31
C SER A 321 -13.96 -15.87 -2.87
N THR A 322 -13.12 -16.83 -2.48
CA THR A 322 -13.57 -18.13 -1.95
C THR A 322 -12.68 -18.56 -0.80
N THR A 323 -13.21 -19.38 0.12
CA THR A 323 -12.49 -19.85 1.32
C THR A 323 -11.55 -21.03 1.04
N PHE A 324 -11.78 -21.77 -0.06
CA PHE A 324 -11.10 -23.04 -0.35
C PHE A 324 -9.89 -22.88 -1.28
N GLY A 325 -9.80 -21.81 -2.04
CA GLY A 325 -8.69 -21.61 -2.97
C GLY A 325 -8.80 -20.39 -3.87
N THR A 326 -7.83 -20.25 -4.77
CA THR A 326 -7.81 -19.20 -5.78
C THR A 326 -8.45 -19.71 -7.07
N PHE A 327 -9.52 -19.05 -7.51
CA PHE A 327 -10.18 -19.35 -8.78
C PHE A 327 -10.21 -18.10 -9.67
N PRO A 328 -9.88 -18.21 -10.96
CA PRO A 328 -9.98 -17.10 -11.89
C PRO A 328 -11.43 -16.65 -12.10
N SER A 329 -11.64 -15.36 -12.26
CA SER A 329 -12.95 -14.81 -12.63
C SER A 329 -13.26 -15.06 -14.11
N SER A 330 -14.55 -15.16 -14.45
CA SER A 330 -14.98 -15.37 -15.85
C SER A 330 -14.55 -14.22 -16.77
N SER A 331 -14.62 -12.98 -16.28
CA SER A 331 -14.17 -11.79 -17.00
C SER A 331 -12.67 -11.83 -17.27
N PHE A 332 -11.86 -12.26 -16.30
CA PHE A 332 -10.41 -12.41 -16.47
C PHE A 332 -10.07 -13.44 -17.56
N LEU A 333 -10.72 -14.60 -17.55
CA LEU A 333 -10.48 -15.63 -18.57
C LEU A 333 -10.87 -15.15 -19.98
N LYS A 334 -12.02 -14.48 -20.12
CA LYS A 334 -12.45 -13.90 -21.40
C LYS A 334 -11.47 -12.83 -21.89
N ALA A 335 -11.01 -11.94 -21.01
CA ALA A 335 -10.03 -10.92 -21.34
C ALA A 335 -8.69 -11.53 -21.78
N LYS A 336 -8.24 -12.62 -21.14
CA LYS A 336 -7.03 -13.34 -21.55
C LYS A 336 -7.18 -14.03 -22.90
N GLN A 337 -8.35 -14.57 -23.19
CA GLN A 337 -8.65 -15.15 -24.49
C GLN A 337 -8.65 -14.06 -25.59
N GLU A 338 -9.27 -12.91 -25.34
CA GLU A 338 -9.25 -11.76 -26.26
C GLU A 338 -7.83 -11.23 -26.47
N GLN A 339 -7.02 -11.15 -25.40
CA GLN A 339 -5.61 -10.78 -25.48
C GLN A 339 -4.80 -11.73 -26.39
N ALA A 340 -5.11 -13.03 -26.37
CA ALA A 340 -4.44 -14.01 -27.23
C ALA A 340 -4.92 -13.95 -28.70
N GLN A 341 -6.18 -13.62 -28.93
CA GLN A 341 -6.76 -13.47 -30.28
C GLN A 341 -6.38 -12.13 -30.93
N GLY A 342 -6.04 -11.13 -30.13
CA GLY A 342 -5.75 -9.78 -30.58
C GLY A 342 -7.04 -8.94 -30.79
N PRO A 343 -6.88 -7.64 -31.07
CA PRO A 343 -8.02 -6.74 -31.20
C PRO A 343 -8.91 -7.12 -32.40
N ALA A 344 -10.21 -7.29 -32.15
CA ALA A 344 -11.18 -7.60 -33.18
C ALA A 344 -11.46 -6.39 -34.08
N LEU A 345 -11.67 -6.63 -35.38
CA LEU A 345 -12.05 -5.57 -36.32
C LEU A 345 -13.51 -5.17 -36.09
N CYS A 346 -13.73 -3.99 -35.53
CA CYS A 346 -15.08 -3.47 -35.28
C CYS A 346 -15.75 -2.85 -36.53
N GLY A 347 -14.96 -2.36 -37.49
CA GLY A 347 -15.51 -1.71 -38.70
C GLY A 347 -14.46 -1.10 -39.61
N ARG A 348 -14.92 -0.42 -40.68
CA ARG A 348 -14.08 0.30 -41.64
C ARG A 348 -14.71 1.66 -41.95
N VAL A 349 -13.90 2.71 -41.86
CA VAL A 349 -14.27 4.06 -42.30
C VAL A 349 -13.42 4.39 -43.52
N SER A 350 -14.07 4.89 -44.58
CA SER A 350 -13.42 5.26 -45.83
C SER A 350 -13.46 6.77 -46.01
N PHE A 351 -12.33 7.34 -46.38
CA PHE A 351 -12.20 8.76 -46.72
C PHE A 351 -12.01 8.90 -48.23
N PRO A 352 -12.53 9.96 -48.86
CA PRO A 352 -12.29 10.24 -50.27
C PRO A 352 -10.80 10.49 -50.50
N CYS A 353 -10.22 9.79 -51.47
CA CYS A 353 -8.80 9.84 -51.79
C CYS A 353 -8.60 9.79 -53.31
N PRO A 354 -7.67 10.57 -53.89
CA PRO A 354 -7.35 10.49 -55.30
C PRO A 354 -6.81 9.09 -55.70
N PRO A 355 -7.04 8.67 -56.96
CA PRO A 355 -6.65 7.35 -57.43
C PRO A 355 -5.14 7.11 -57.27
N GLY A 356 -4.77 5.95 -56.73
CA GLY A 356 -3.38 5.55 -56.49
C GLY A 356 -2.78 5.98 -55.15
N GLN A 357 -3.48 6.81 -54.34
CA GLN A 357 -2.99 7.27 -53.03
C GLN A 357 -3.67 6.62 -51.82
N GLY A 358 -4.48 5.58 -52.04
CA GLY A 358 -5.20 4.90 -50.96
C GLY A 358 -4.26 4.25 -49.95
N GLN A 359 -4.38 4.63 -48.67
CA GLN A 359 -3.67 4.00 -47.56
C GLN A 359 -4.65 3.35 -46.59
N ALA A 360 -4.32 2.13 -46.15
CA ALA A 360 -5.08 1.42 -45.14
C ALA A 360 -4.38 1.55 -43.78
N HIS A 361 -5.03 2.22 -42.83
CA HIS A 361 -4.53 2.36 -41.46
C HIS A 361 -5.33 1.47 -40.51
N ARG A 362 -4.62 0.74 -39.64
CA ARG A 362 -5.24 -0.01 -38.53
C ARG A 362 -5.21 0.88 -37.29
N LEU A 363 -6.37 1.39 -36.90
CA LEU A 363 -6.53 2.24 -35.73
C LEU A 363 -7.08 1.40 -34.57
N LEU A 364 -6.43 1.48 -33.41
CA LEU A 364 -6.93 0.88 -32.16
C LEU A 364 -7.59 1.97 -31.33
N LEU A 365 -8.89 1.80 -31.07
CA LEU A 365 -9.69 2.74 -30.31
C LEU A 365 -10.25 2.04 -29.08
N THR A 366 -10.28 2.76 -27.96
CA THR A 366 -11.03 2.32 -26.79
C THR A 366 -12.54 2.46 -27.04
N PRO A 367 -13.41 1.75 -26.31
CA PRO A 367 -14.86 1.87 -26.45
C PRO A 367 -15.35 3.31 -26.33
N ASP A 368 -14.78 4.10 -25.40
CA ASP A 368 -15.14 5.50 -25.20
C ASP A 368 -14.79 6.36 -26.41
N LEU A 369 -13.58 6.21 -26.96
CA LEU A 369 -13.15 6.93 -28.16
C LEU A 369 -13.99 6.54 -29.38
N LEU A 370 -14.38 5.27 -29.49
CA LEU A 370 -15.28 4.82 -30.55
C LEU A 370 -16.67 5.44 -30.43
N GLN A 371 -17.20 5.59 -29.21
CA GLN A 371 -18.48 6.27 -28.98
C GLN A 371 -18.41 7.76 -29.34
N HIS A 372 -17.34 8.45 -28.96
CA HIS A 372 -17.11 9.85 -29.35
C HIS A 372 -17.00 9.99 -30.88
N LEU A 373 -16.21 9.11 -31.52
CA LEU A 373 -16.08 9.10 -32.98
C LEU A 373 -17.45 8.90 -33.65
N ARG A 374 -18.26 7.98 -33.14
CA ARG A 374 -19.61 7.74 -33.65
C ARG A 374 -20.51 8.98 -33.54
N GLN A 375 -20.44 9.73 -32.44
CA GLN A 375 -21.21 10.97 -32.29
C GLN A 375 -20.88 12.02 -33.34
N HIS A 376 -19.64 12.04 -33.86
CA HIS A 376 -19.26 12.94 -34.94
C HIS A 376 -19.74 12.49 -36.32
N PHE A 377 -20.07 11.21 -36.50
CA PHE A 377 -20.57 10.66 -37.76
C PHE A 377 -22.10 10.54 -37.82
N VAL A 378 -22.77 10.53 -36.68
CA VAL A 378 -24.24 10.50 -36.59
C VAL A 378 -24.71 11.94 -36.39
N ALA A 379 -25.04 12.62 -37.50
CA ALA A 379 -25.78 13.88 -37.49
C ALA A 379 -27.27 13.65 -37.25
#